data_AF-A0A0W0TGZ4-F1
#
_entry.id   AF-A0A0W0TGZ4-F1
#
_cell.length_a   1.000
_cell.length_b   1.000
_cell.length_c   1.000
_cell.angle_alpha   90.00
_cell.angle_beta   90.00
_cell.angle_gamma   90.00
#
_symmetry.space_group_name_H-M   'P 1'
#
loop_
_entity.id
_entity.type
_entity.pdbx_description
1 polymer ?
#
loop_
_entity_poly.entity_id
_entity_poly.type
_entity_poly.pdbx_seq_one_letter_code
_entity_poly.pdbx_strand_id
1 'polypeptide(L)' 'MTNVLIRMKDETLNQTDRLQKKFGAPSRSDVIRRAIGLSDALTGAIQKGDKLIIEGHGQRREIIIPGLTNEE' A
#
# COMPACT_ATOMS: atom_id res chain seq x y z
N MET A 1 10.93 -4.71 20.71
CA MET A 1 11.10 -4.35 19.28
C MET A 1 11.71 -5.55 18.57
N THR A 2 11.05 -6.07 17.54
CA THR A 2 11.57 -7.20 16.76
C THR A 2 12.29 -6.65 15.54
N ASN A 3 13.57 -6.97 15.38
CA ASN A 3 14.34 -6.59 14.20
C ASN A 3 14.21 -7.69 13.15
N VAL A 4 13.86 -7.30 11.92
CA VAL A 4 13.76 -8.20 10.77
C VAL A 4 14.78 -7.78 9.73
N LEU A 5 15.61 -8.70 9.29
CA LEU A 5 16.56 -8.49 8.21
C LEU A 5 15.90 -8.87 6.88
N ILE A 6 15.82 -7.93 5.95
CA ILE A 6 15.20 -8.14 4.63
C ILE A 6 16.26 -7.93 3.56
N ARG A 7 16.39 -8.89 2.64
CA ARG A 7 17.18 -8.74 1.41
C ARG A 7 16.24 -8.30 0.29
N MET A 8 16.62 -7.27 -0.44
CA MET A 8 15.84 -6.72 -1.55
C MET A 8 16.75 -6.41 -2.72
N LYS A 9 16.18 -6.40 -3.94
CA LYS A 9 16.88 -5.99 -5.15
C LYS A 9 17.19 -4.49 -5.10
N ASP A 10 18.28 -4.07 -5.73
CA ASP A 10 18.69 -2.66 -5.77
C ASP A 10 17.63 -1.74 -6.38
N GLU A 11 16.89 -2.22 -7.38
CA GLU A 11 15.78 -1.48 -7.98
C GLU A 11 14.68 -1.17 -6.95
N THR A 12 14.29 -2.16 -6.15
CA THR A 12 13.29 -2.00 -5.08
C THR A 12 13.79 -1.04 -3.99
N LEU A 13 15.08 -1.10 -3.66
CA LEU A 13 15.69 -0.18 -2.71
C LEU A 13 15.63 1.26 -3.24
N ASN A 14 15.98 1.48 -4.51
CA ASN A 14 15.92 2.79 -5.16
C ASN A 14 14.48 3.34 -5.22
N GLN A 15 13.49 2.49 -5.49
CA GLN A 15 12.08 2.88 -5.44
C GLN A 15 11.67 3.29 -4.01
N THR A 16 12.09 2.52 -3.00
CA THR A 16 11.83 2.82 -1.58
C THR A 16 12.43 4.17 -1.19
N ASP A 17 13.66 4.47 -1.64
CA ASP A 17 14.31 5.76 -1.41
C ASP A 17 13.57 6.94 -2.04
N ARG A 18 13.10 6.77 -3.28
CA ARG A 18 12.29 7.79 -3.95
C ARG A 18 10.99 8.04 -3.21
N LEU A 19 10.31 6.98 -2.76
CA LEU A 19 9.07 7.09 -1.98
C LEU A 19 9.33 7.74 -0.62
N GLN A 20 10.43 7.39 0.06
CA GLN A 20 10.80 8.02 1.33
C GLN A 20 10.92 9.54 1.17
N LYS A 21 11.64 10.01 0.16
CA LYS A 21 11.78 11.44 -0.13
C LYS A 21 10.45 12.09 -0.50
N LYS A 22 9.67 11.44 -1.37
CA LYS A 22 8.37 11.96 -1.83
C LYS A 22 7.36 12.13 -0.69
N PHE A 23 7.36 11.21 0.28
CA PHE A 23 6.44 11.24 1.41
C PHE A 23 6.98 11.98 2.64
N GLY A 24 8.25 12.43 2.62
CA GLY A 24 8.91 12.96 3.80
C GLY A 24 8.98 11.94 4.95
N ALA A 25 9.10 10.65 4.62
CA ALA A 25 9.08 9.59 5.61
C ALA A 25 10.41 9.54 6.40
N PRO A 26 10.37 9.27 7.72
CA PRO A 26 11.55 9.32 8.59
C PRO A 26 12.58 8.21 8.30
N SER A 27 12.16 7.10 7.69
CA SER A 27 13.06 6.01 7.32
C SER A 27 12.47 5.14 6.21
N ARG A 28 13.32 4.34 5.55
CA ARG A 28 12.91 3.27 4.62
C ARG A 28 11.94 2.28 5.29
N SER A 29 12.20 1.92 6.54
CA SER A 29 11.34 1.02 7.32
C SER A 29 9.93 1.60 7.50
N ASP A 30 9.81 2.92 7.64
CA ASP A 30 8.51 3.57 7.72
C ASP A 30 7.73 3.45 6.41
N VAL A 31 8.40 3.67 5.27
CA VAL A 31 7.80 3.48 3.94
C VAL A 31 7.34 2.04 3.74
N ILE A 32 8.18 1.07 4.09
CA ILE A 32 7.85 -0.36 3.95
C ILE A 32 6.64 -0.72 4.83
N ARG A 33 6.60 -0.25 6.09
CA ARG A 33 5.45 -0.49 6.97
C ARG A 33 4.16 0.10 6.42
N ARG A 34 4.20 1.34 5.91
CA ARG A 34 3.04 1.97 5.27
C ARG A 34 2.59 1.21 4.03
N ALA A 35 3.53 0.75 3.20
CA ALA A 35 3.23 -0.02 2.01
C ALA A 35 2.55 -1.36 2.35
N ILE A 36 3.06 -2.08 3.35
CA ILE A 36 2.45 -3.33 3.83
C ILE A 36 1.02 -3.08 4.35
N GLY A 37 0.83 -2.05 5.18
CA GLY A 37 -0.50 -1.70 5.70
C GLY A 37 -1.49 -1.31 4.60
N LEU A 38 -1.02 -0.58 3.57
CA LEU A 38 -1.83 -0.27 2.40
C LEU A 38 -2.20 -1.53 1.62
N SER A 39 -1.24 -2.42 1.35
CA SER A 39 -1.50 -3.69 0.67
C SER A 39 -2.51 -4.55 1.42
N ASP A 40 -2.41 -4.65 2.75
CA ASP A 40 -3.34 -5.40 3.58
C ASP A 40 -4.77 -4.83 3.51
N ALA A 41 -4.90 -3.50 3.63
CA ALA A 41 -6.19 -2.81 3.50
C ALA A 41 -6.81 -3.01 2.10
N LEU A 42 -6.00 -2.93 1.04
CA LEU A 42 -6.45 -3.18 -0.33
C LEU A 42 -6.91 -4.64 -0.50
N THR A 43 -6.14 -5.61 -0.02
CA THR A 43 -6.52 -7.03 -0.07
C THR A 43 -7.83 -7.28 0.67
N GLY A 44 -8.00 -6.70 1.86
CA GLY A 44 -9.25 -6.80 2.61
C GLY A 44 -10.45 -6.19 1.88
N ALA A 45 -10.28 -5.04 1.22
CA ALA A 45 -11.32 -4.42 0.42
C ALA A 45 -11.69 -5.27 -0.81
N ILE A 46 -10.69 -5.81 -1.52
CA ILE A 46 -10.90 -6.71 -2.67
C ILE A 46 -11.70 -7.94 -2.24
N GLN A 47 -11.30 -8.61 -1.15
CA GLN A 47 -11.97 -9.83 -0.69
C GLN A 47 -13.45 -9.63 -0.35
N LYS A 48 -13.83 -8.45 0.15
CA LYS A 48 -15.21 -8.12 0.49
C LYS A 48 -16.04 -7.62 -0.70
N GLY A 49 -15.41 -7.39 -1.86
CA GLY A 49 -16.03 -6.65 -2.97
C GLY A 49 -16.32 -5.19 -2.61
N ASP A 50 -15.58 -4.62 -1.66
CA ASP A 50 -15.77 -3.26 -1.17
C ASP A 50 -15.21 -2.22 -2.16
N LYS A 51 -15.69 -0.99 -2.02
CA LYS A 51 -15.24 0.15 -2.83
C LYS A 51 -13.92 0.71 -2.29
N LEU A 52 -12.99 1.02 -3.19
CA LEU A 52 -11.82 1.83 -2.85
C LEU A 52 -12.10 3.30 -3.16
N ILE A 53 -12.00 4.14 -2.14
CA ILE A 53 -12.08 5.58 -2.31
C ILE A 53 -10.66 6.12 -2.25
N ILE A 54 -10.17 6.65 -3.38
CA ILE A 54 -8.90 7.36 -3.45
C ILE A 54 -9.22 8.85 -3.42
N GLU A 55 -8.81 9.52 -2.34
CA GLU A 55 -8.99 10.95 -2.15
C GLU A 55 -7.65 11.67 -2.26
N GLY A 56 -7.58 12.73 -3.08
CA GLY A 56 -6.38 13.53 -3.22
C GLY A 56 -6.63 14.86 -3.95
N HIS A 57 -6.02 15.95 -3.46
CA HIS A 57 -6.08 17.30 -4.05
C HIS A 57 -7.50 17.76 -4.43
N GLY A 58 -8.48 17.52 -3.56
CA GLY A 58 -9.89 17.88 -3.79
C GLY A 58 -10.62 17.01 -4.82
N GLN A 59 -9.97 15.95 -5.34
CA GLN A 59 -10.61 14.94 -6.17
C GLN A 59 -10.87 13.68 -5.36
N ARG A 60 -12.12 13.20 -5.43
CA ARG A 60 -12.52 11.89 -4.95
C ARG A 60 -12.69 10.98 -6.17
N ARG A 61 -11.98 9.86 -6.19
CA ARG A 61 -12.15 8.81 -7.20
C ARG A 61 -12.62 7.55 -6.50
N GLU A 62 -13.79 7.08 -6.91
CA GLU A 62 -14.29 5.78 -6.50
C GLU A 62 -13.82 4.74 -7.51
N ILE A 63 -13.01 3.80 -7.04
CA ILE A 63 -12.66 2.61 -7.79
C ILE A 63 -13.52 1.49 -7.21
N ILE A 64 -14.52 1.09 -7.97
CA ILE A 64 -15.23 -0.14 -7.70
C ILE A 64 -14.28 -1.27 -8.09
N ILE A 65 -13.95 -2.14 -7.15
CA ILE A 65 -13.25 -3.38 -7.47
C ILE A 65 -14.31 -4.43 -7.73
N PRO A 66 -14.53 -4.84 -8.99
CA PRO A 66 -15.43 -5.94 -9.28
C PRO A 66 -14.79 -7.28 -8.84
N GLY A 67 -15.54 -8.08 -8.07
CA GLY A 67 -15.19 -9.45 -7.62
C GLY A 67 -14.60 -9.45 -6.22
N LEU A 68 -15.07 -10.25 -5.25
CA LEU A 68 -15.42 -11.68 -5.32
C LEU A 68 -16.69 -11.97 -4.49
N THR A 69 -17.89 -11.72 -5.01
CA THR A 69 -19.04 -12.50 -4.54
C THR A 69 -18.87 -13.90 -5.11
N ASN A 70 -18.13 -14.75 -4.38
CA ASN A 70 -18.39 -16.18 -4.54
C ASN A 70 -19.84 -16.36 -4.12
N GLU A 71 -20.69 -16.67 -5.10
CA GLU A 71 -21.87 -17.48 -4.84
C GLU A 71 -21.37 -18.76 -4.16
N GLU A 72 -21.52 -18.82 -2.83
CA GLU A 72 -21.74 -20.07 -2.10
C GLU A 72 -23.20 -20.09 -1.65
#